data_AF-A0A924MVB1-F1
#
_entry.id   AF-A0A924MVB1-F1
#
_cell.length_a   1.000
_cell.length_b   1.000
_cell.length_c   1.000
_cell.angle_alpha   90.00
_cell.angle_beta   90.00
_cell.angle_gamma   90.00
#
_symmetry.space_group_name_H-M   'P 1'
#
loop_
_entity.id
_entity.type
_entity.pdbx_description
1 polymer ?
#
loop_
_entity_poly.entity_id
_entity_poly.type
_entity_poly.pdbx_seq_one_letter_code
_entity_poly.pdbx_strand_id
1 'polypeptide(L)'
;MLRAPRSDFWTVGIVPAPIASLDADRLRALRDQIAWMPEAGDWRYFADPFGLVRGQTLHVFVEAYDYRTKRAHIERHEYSLAERRWRPGPVVLVRPFHLSYPNVFEHDGQTWMLPETAGAGEIALYRAVDDSLDRWERHAPLLAGIPGADASLIQHGGRWWMFYAIVGPGARDQRELHVAHAPALAGPWTPVASNPVRTDRGGARPGGQPFVDSTGCVVLPVQDSAAGYGSALRLLRFDRLEPDDVRCALTPVRLTGDLVSDVFTQGLHTLSACGSSTL
;
A
#
# COMPACT_ATOMS: atom_id res chain seq x y z
N MET A 1 -20.35 29.03 -3.52
CA MET A 1 -19.51 27.93 -3.02
C MET A 1 -19.78 26.71 -3.88
N LEU A 2 -18.80 26.26 -4.66
CA LEU A 2 -18.88 24.97 -5.34
C LEU A 2 -18.90 23.89 -4.25
N ARG A 3 -19.94 23.05 -4.22
CA ARG A 3 -20.00 21.91 -3.29
C ARG A 3 -18.86 20.96 -3.64
N ALA A 4 -18.23 20.39 -2.61
CA ALA A 4 -17.32 19.28 -2.79
C ALA A 4 -18.00 18.17 -3.62
N PRO A 5 -17.29 17.54 -4.55
CA PRO A 5 -17.84 16.49 -5.40
C PRO A 5 -18.32 15.32 -4.52
N ARG A 6 -19.39 14.63 -4.96
CA ARG A 6 -19.76 13.30 -4.43
C ARG A 6 -18.75 12.29 -4.97
N SER A 7 -17.52 12.37 -4.51
CA SER A 7 -16.40 11.54 -4.93
C SER A 7 -15.60 11.09 -3.72
N ASP A 8 -14.68 10.17 -3.94
CA ASP A 8 -13.92 9.54 -2.86
C ASP A 8 -12.93 10.54 -2.25
N PHE A 9 -13.08 10.82 -0.97
CA PHE A 9 -12.08 11.56 -0.18
C PHE A 9 -11.48 10.60 0.83
N TRP A 10 -10.17 10.46 0.78
CA TRP A 10 -9.40 9.60 1.66
C TRP A 10 -8.56 10.42 2.63
N THR A 11 -8.22 9.80 3.76
CA THR A 11 -7.28 10.36 4.72
C THR A 11 -6.41 9.24 5.27
N VAL A 12 -5.29 9.61 5.87
CA VAL A 12 -4.28 8.72 6.42
C VAL A 12 -4.18 8.95 7.91
N GLY A 13 -4.08 7.87 8.68
CA GLY A 13 -3.89 7.92 10.12
C GLY A 13 -2.76 6.99 10.56
N ILE A 14 -2.20 7.24 11.74
CA ILE A 14 -1.25 6.31 12.37
C ILE A 14 -1.95 5.62 13.53
N VAL A 15 -2.10 4.30 13.42
CA VAL A 15 -2.59 3.43 14.49
C VAL A 15 -1.40 3.02 15.37
N PRO A 16 -1.43 3.24 16.69
CA PRO A 16 -0.31 2.94 17.59
C PRO A 16 -0.26 1.44 17.97
N ALA A 17 -0.27 0.57 16.97
CA ALA A 17 -0.13 -0.87 17.14
C ALA A 17 0.54 -1.51 15.92
N PRO A 18 1.28 -2.61 16.09
CA PRO A 18 1.89 -3.33 14.98
C PRO A 18 0.81 -4.03 14.13
N ILE A 19 1.04 -4.10 12.82
CA ILE A 19 0.07 -4.59 11.83
C ILE A 19 -0.48 -5.98 12.16
N ALA A 20 0.39 -6.89 12.62
CA ALA A 20 0.03 -8.28 12.94
C ALA A 20 -0.87 -8.42 14.17
N SER A 21 -1.05 -7.34 14.95
CA SER A 21 -1.95 -7.32 16.11
C SER A 21 -3.33 -6.76 15.79
N LEU A 22 -3.56 -6.27 14.57
CA LEU A 22 -4.80 -5.58 14.22
C LEU A 22 -5.89 -6.56 13.79
N ASP A 23 -7.01 -6.48 14.49
CA ASP A 23 -8.32 -6.99 14.10
C ASP A 23 -9.37 -5.88 14.28
N ALA A 24 -10.64 -6.20 14.04
CA ALA A 24 -11.70 -5.19 14.10
C ALA A 24 -11.90 -4.60 15.51
N ASP A 25 -11.77 -5.41 16.56
CA ASP A 25 -11.98 -4.97 17.94
C ASP A 25 -10.83 -4.12 18.42
N ARG A 26 -9.59 -4.53 18.11
CA ARG A 26 -8.39 -3.75 18.45
C ARG A 26 -8.35 -2.43 17.69
N LEU A 27 -8.72 -2.42 16.41
CA LEU A 27 -8.77 -1.18 15.63
C LEU A 27 -9.80 -0.21 16.21
N ARG A 28 -10.99 -0.71 16.57
CA ARG A 28 -12.02 0.08 17.26
C ARG A 28 -11.56 0.59 18.63
N ALA A 29 -10.86 -0.22 19.41
CA ALA A 29 -10.34 0.17 20.73
C ALA A 29 -9.24 1.24 20.66
N LEU A 30 -8.52 1.32 19.54
CA LEU A 30 -7.45 2.30 19.31
C LEU A 30 -7.93 3.54 18.55
N ARG A 31 -9.22 3.62 18.21
CA ARG A 31 -9.81 4.66 17.38
C ARG A 31 -9.45 6.08 17.82
N ASP A 32 -9.59 6.39 19.10
CA ASP A 32 -9.32 7.72 19.66
C ASP A 32 -7.82 8.02 19.80
N GLN A 33 -6.95 7.05 19.51
CA GLN A 33 -5.50 7.18 19.57
C GLN A 33 -4.88 7.34 18.18
N ILE A 34 -5.69 7.29 17.12
CA ILE A 34 -5.21 7.43 15.75
C ILE A 34 -4.73 8.87 15.51
N ALA A 35 -3.47 9.02 15.08
CA ALA A 35 -2.93 10.31 14.70
C ALA A 35 -3.21 10.59 13.22
N TRP A 36 -4.32 11.26 12.93
CA TRP A 36 -4.72 11.64 11.57
C TRP A 36 -3.79 12.68 10.95
N MET A 37 -3.50 12.53 9.67
CA MET A 37 -2.83 13.56 8.87
C MET A 37 -3.69 14.84 8.81
N PRO A 38 -3.06 16.03 8.71
CA PRO A 38 -3.77 17.25 8.38
C PRO A 38 -4.52 17.13 7.04
N GLU A 39 -5.60 17.90 6.87
CA GLU A 39 -6.36 17.93 5.63
C GLU A 39 -5.47 18.30 4.43
N ALA A 40 -5.61 17.58 3.32
CA ALA A 40 -4.86 17.83 2.08
C ALA A 40 -5.22 19.16 1.37
N GLY A 41 -6.31 19.79 1.81
CA GLY A 41 -6.93 20.97 1.23
C GLY A 41 -8.06 20.65 0.26
N ASP A 42 -8.79 21.68 -0.16
CA ASP A 42 -9.93 21.53 -1.06
C ASP A 42 -9.54 20.78 -2.34
N TRP A 43 -10.41 19.85 -2.78
CA TRP A 43 -10.25 19.06 -4.00
C TRP A 43 -9.04 18.12 -4.01
N ARG A 44 -8.43 17.87 -2.85
CA ARG A 44 -7.30 16.96 -2.69
C ARG A 44 -7.56 15.92 -1.61
N TYR A 45 -6.89 14.78 -1.71
CA TYR A 45 -6.87 13.77 -0.65
C TYR A 45 -5.50 13.11 -0.58
N PHE A 46 -5.24 12.45 0.57
CA PHE A 46 -4.10 11.56 0.75
C PHE A 46 -4.59 10.12 0.91
N ALA A 47 -3.95 9.20 0.21
CA ALA A 47 -4.27 7.77 0.23
C ALA A 47 -2.98 6.91 0.15
N ASP A 48 -3.17 5.60 0.21
CA ASP A 48 -2.11 4.58 0.10
C ASP A 48 -0.83 4.87 0.90
N PRO A 49 -0.92 5.04 2.23
CA PRO A 49 0.24 5.41 3.02
C PRO A 49 1.24 4.26 3.15
N PHE A 50 2.54 4.59 3.06
CA PHE A 50 3.66 3.73 3.43
C PHE A 50 4.68 4.50 4.28
N GLY A 51 5.26 3.83 5.27
CA GLY A 51 6.05 4.47 6.31
C GLY A 51 7.48 3.94 6.40
N LEU A 52 8.42 4.85 6.66
CA LEU A 52 9.80 4.51 7.03
C LEU A 52 10.22 5.26 8.29
N VAL A 53 10.63 4.53 9.33
CA VAL A 53 11.10 5.13 10.59
C VAL A 53 12.60 5.38 10.51
N ARG A 54 13.02 6.63 10.76
CA ARG A 54 14.43 7.04 10.90
C ARG A 54 14.61 7.84 12.18
N GLY A 55 15.29 7.26 13.16
CA GLY A 55 15.50 7.89 14.47
C GLY A 55 14.18 8.13 15.21
N GLN A 56 13.80 9.39 15.40
CA GLN A 56 12.55 9.80 16.06
C GLN A 56 11.50 10.33 15.06
N THR A 57 11.72 10.11 13.77
CA THR A 57 10.84 10.57 12.70
C THR A 57 10.28 9.38 11.94
N LEU A 58 8.96 9.36 11.78
CA LEU A 58 8.29 8.51 10.79
C LEU A 58 8.08 9.33 9.52
N HIS A 59 8.72 8.93 8.42
CA HIS A 59 8.49 9.47 7.09
C HIS A 59 7.31 8.72 6.47
N VAL A 60 6.26 9.43 6.05
CA VAL A 60 5.04 8.85 5.49
C VAL A 60 4.89 9.30 4.04
N PHE A 61 4.90 8.34 3.13
CA PHE A 61 4.71 8.55 1.69
C PHE A 61 3.26 8.26 1.34
N VAL A 62 2.63 9.13 0.56
CA VAL A 62 1.21 9.03 0.22
C VAL A 62 0.97 9.29 -1.26
N GLU A 63 -0.07 8.67 -1.79
CA GLU A 63 -0.75 9.16 -2.99
C GLU A 63 -1.39 10.51 -2.66
N ALA A 64 -0.94 11.58 -3.32
CA ALA A 64 -1.54 12.90 -3.20
C ALA A 64 -2.35 13.23 -4.47
N TYR A 65 -3.64 12.93 -4.44
CA TYR A 65 -4.53 13.16 -5.58
C TYR A 65 -5.08 14.58 -5.60
N ASP A 66 -5.26 15.12 -6.81
CA ASP A 66 -5.87 16.42 -7.03
C ASP A 66 -6.96 16.33 -8.10
N TYR A 67 -8.22 16.53 -7.71
CA TYR A 67 -9.39 16.50 -8.59
C TYR A 67 -9.36 17.53 -9.73
N ARG A 68 -8.60 18.62 -9.57
CA ARG A 68 -8.44 19.67 -10.59
C ARG A 68 -7.60 19.17 -11.76
N THR A 69 -6.61 18.32 -11.48
CA THR A 69 -5.73 17.72 -12.50
C THR A 69 -6.08 16.27 -12.83
N LYS A 70 -6.93 15.64 -12.01
CA LYS A 70 -7.34 14.23 -12.06
C LYS A 70 -6.16 13.27 -12.09
N ARG A 71 -5.12 13.58 -11.31
CA ARG A 71 -3.87 12.83 -11.24
C ARG A 71 -3.29 12.94 -9.84
N ALA A 72 -2.64 11.87 -9.38
CA ALA A 72 -1.82 11.90 -8.19
C ALA A 72 -0.32 11.92 -8.48
N HIS A 73 0.42 12.47 -7.52
CA HIS A 73 1.87 12.37 -7.37
C HIS A 73 2.19 11.84 -5.96
N ILE A 74 3.45 11.51 -5.68
CA ILE A 74 3.86 11.07 -4.34
C ILE A 74 4.35 12.26 -3.51
N GLU A 75 3.77 12.43 -2.33
CA GLU A 75 4.25 13.35 -1.29
C GLU A 75 4.85 12.57 -0.13
N ARG A 76 5.81 13.19 0.55
CA ARG A 76 6.38 12.68 1.79
C ARG A 76 6.11 13.68 2.90
N HIS A 77 5.47 13.22 3.98
CA HIS A 77 5.24 13.98 5.19
C HIS A 77 6.01 13.36 6.35
N GLU A 78 6.15 14.08 7.46
CA GLU A 78 6.84 13.58 8.65
C GLU A 78 5.92 13.56 9.84
N TYR A 79 6.09 12.56 10.68
CA TYR A 79 5.49 12.51 12.01
C TYR A 79 6.60 12.37 13.06
N SER A 80 6.68 13.36 13.95
CA SER A 80 7.58 13.30 15.10
C SER A 80 7.02 12.31 16.12
N LEU A 81 7.75 11.22 16.38
CA LEU A 81 7.36 10.21 17.36
C LEU A 81 7.43 10.76 18.79
N ALA A 82 8.39 11.66 19.06
CA ALA A 82 8.56 12.28 20.37
C ALA A 82 7.48 13.35 20.65
N GLU A 83 7.21 14.23 19.69
CA GLU A 83 6.23 15.32 19.85
C GLU A 83 4.80 14.89 19.50
N ARG A 84 4.65 13.69 18.92
CA ARG A 84 3.38 13.16 18.41
C ARG A 84 2.69 14.11 17.43
N ARG A 85 3.47 14.72 16.53
CA ARG A 85 3.02 15.83 15.68
C ARG A 85 3.43 15.64 14.22
N TRP A 86 2.48 15.90 13.33
CA TRP A 86 2.70 15.98 11.89
C TRP A 86 3.46 17.24 11.47
N ARG A 87 4.34 17.08 10.49
CA ARG A 87 5.07 18.13 9.80
C ARG A 87 4.86 17.92 8.30
N PRO A 88 4.23 18.88 7.59
CA PRO A 88 4.06 18.79 6.15
C PRO A 88 5.41 18.68 5.45
N GLY A 89 5.48 17.90 4.39
CA GLY A 89 6.70 17.76 3.59
C GLY A 89 6.48 17.93 2.09
N PRO A 90 7.52 17.63 1.28
CA PRO A 90 7.54 17.99 -0.13
C PRO A 90 6.85 16.94 -1.01
N VAL A 91 6.62 17.35 -2.26
CA VAL A 91 6.40 16.41 -3.38
C VAL A 91 7.73 15.75 -3.71
N VAL A 92 7.76 14.42 -3.74
CA VAL A 92 9.01 13.65 -3.92
C VAL A 92 9.08 12.89 -5.24
N LEU A 93 7.94 12.64 -5.89
CA LEU A 93 7.90 11.98 -7.20
C LEU A 93 6.73 12.46 -8.05
N VAL A 94 7.03 13.04 -9.21
CA VAL A 94 6.06 13.45 -10.23
C VAL A 94 6.38 12.75 -11.55
N ARG A 95 5.36 12.29 -12.25
CA ARG A 95 5.45 11.70 -13.59
C ARG A 95 4.32 12.22 -14.49
N PRO A 96 4.43 12.07 -15.82
CA PRO A 96 3.34 12.46 -16.73
C PRO A 96 2.09 11.58 -16.60
N PHE A 97 2.15 10.50 -15.81
CA PHE A 97 1.07 9.57 -15.49
C PHE A 97 0.77 9.56 -13.98
N HIS A 98 -0.32 8.92 -13.58
CA HIS A 98 -0.77 8.79 -12.19
C HIS A 98 0.19 7.92 -11.36
N LEU A 99 0.50 8.37 -10.13
CA LEU A 99 1.30 7.63 -9.16
C LEU A 99 0.51 7.45 -7.87
N SER A 100 0.46 6.22 -7.38
CA SER A 100 -0.14 5.85 -6.08
C SER A 100 0.69 4.75 -5.41
N TYR A 101 0.22 4.22 -4.28
CA TYR A 101 0.80 3.05 -3.63
C TYR A 101 2.34 3.05 -3.49
N PRO A 102 2.97 4.08 -2.89
CA PRO A 102 4.42 4.21 -2.80
C PRO A 102 5.01 3.22 -1.79
N ASN A 103 5.05 1.92 -2.09
CA ASN A 103 5.63 0.93 -1.18
C ASN A 103 7.13 1.24 -0.94
N VAL A 104 7.46 1.77 0.24
CA VAL A 104 8.82 2.18 0.64
C VAL A 104 9.43 1.18 1.62
N PHE A 105 10.68 0.80 1.39
CA PHE A 105 11.43 -0.12 2.25
C PHE A 105 12.95 0.07 2.13
N GLU A 106 13.69 -0.44 3.10
CA GLU A 106 15.16 -0.46 3.08
C GLU A 106 15.67 -1.86 2.71
N HIS A 107 16.70 -1.91 1.86
CA HIS A 107 17.38 -3.14 1.48
C HIS A 107 18.81 -2.84 1.01
N ASP A 108 19.78 -3.64 1.47
CA ASP A 108 21.20 -3.53 1.15
C ASP A 108 21.77 -2.10 1.34
N GLY A 109 21.38 -1.46 2.44
CA GLY A 109 21.84 -0.11 2.79
C GLY A 109 21.30 1.00 1.87
N GLN A 110 20.26 0.71 1.10
CA GLN A 110 19.58 1.66 0.21
C GLN A 110 18.10 1.74 0.57
N THR A 111 17.47 2.87 0.25
CA THR A 111 16.01 3.04 0.36
C THR A 111 15.37 2.96 -1.01
N TRP A 112 14.34 2.14 -1.10
CA TRP A 112 13.62 1.80 -2.32
C TRP A 112 12.16 2.20 -2.22
N MET A 113 11.56 2.49 -3.37
CA MET A 113 10.13 2.74 -3.52
C MET A 113 9.62 1.95 -4.72
N LEU A 114 8.48 1.27 -4.57
CA LEU A 114 7.77 0.57 -5.63
C LEU A 114 6.37 1.18 -5.80
N PRO A 115 6.26 2.36 -6.42
CA PRO A 115 4.96 3.00 -6.62
C PRO A 115 4.13 2.28 -7.70
N GLU A 116 2.81 2.40 -7.64
CA GLU A 116 1.95 2.02 -8.77
C GLU A 116 2.35 2.84 -10.00
N THR A 117 2.72 2.13 -11.06
CA THR A 117 3.23 2.70 -12.32
C THR A 117 2.48 2.14 -13.52
N ALA A 118 1.24 1.67 -13.32
CA ALA A 118 0.41 1.07 -14.38
C ALA A 118 0.24 1.96 -15.62
N GLY A 119 0.19 3.28 -15.44
CA GLY A 119 0.13 4.25 -16.54
C GLY A 119 1.38 4.29 -17.43
N ALA A 120 2.50 3.73 -16.98
CA ALA A 120 3.72 3.51 -17.77
C ALA A 120 3.79 2.09 -18.36
N GLY A 121 2.81 1.22 -18.08
CA GLY A 121 2.80 -0.16 -18.57
C GLY A 121 3.89 -1.05 -17.94
N GLU A 122 4.30 -0.76 -16.71
CA GLU A 122 5.30 -1.53 -15.98
C GLU A 122 5.05 -1.52 -14.48
N ILE A 123 5.74 -2.42 -13.77
CA ILE A 123 6.00 -2.29 -12.33
C ILE A 123 7.47 -1.90 -12.18
N ALA A 124 7.73 -0.67 -11.77
CA ALA A 124 9.09 -0.10 -11.72
C ALA A 124 9.57 0.20 -10.30
N LEU A 125 10.82 -0.20 -10.03
CA LEU A 125 11.53 0.09 -8.80
C LEU A 125 12.24 1.45 -8.89
N TYR A 126 12.14 2.24 -7.83
CA TYR A 126 12.79 3.52 -7.65
C TYR A 126 13.74 3.46 -6.47
N ARG A 127 14.83 4.21 -6.53
CA ARG A 127 15.82 4.34 -5.46
C ARG A 127 15.87 5.79 -4.97
N ALA A 128 15.94 5.97 -3.66
CA ALA A 128 16.24 7.29 -3.09
C ALA A 128 17.63 7.73 -3.56
N VAL A 129 17.77 9.00 -3.93
CA VAL A 129 19.06 9.56 -4.35
C VAL A 129 20.00 9.74 -3.16
N ASP A 130 19.44 10.04 -1.99
CA ASP A 130 20.13 10.31 -0.75
C ASP A 130 19.18 10.14 0.45
N ASP A 131 19.70 10.35 1.66
CA ASP A 131 18.97 10.14 2.90
C ASP A 131 17.90 11.19 3.23
N SER A 132 17.76 12.27 2.44
CA SER A 132 16.64 13.20 2.58
C SER A 132 15.30 12.56 2.22
N LEU A 133 15.34 11.52 1.37
CA LEU A 133 14.17 10.87 0.79
C LEU A 133 13.27 11.79 -0.04
N ASP A 134 13.77 12.97 -0.40
CA ASP A 134 13.02 13.98 -1.16
C ASP A 134 13.16 13.78 -2.68
N ARG A 135 14.11 12.93 -3.10
CA ARG A 135 14.41 12.66 -4.51
C ARG A 135 14.53 11.17 -4.80
N TRP A 136 13.89 10.75 -5.88
CA TRP A 136 13.82 9.36 -6.31
C TRP A 136 14.15 9.21 -7.79
N GLU A 137 14.97 8.23 -8.10
CA GLU A 137 15.37 7.88 -9.46
C GLU A 137 14.83 6.50 -9.84
N ARG A 138 14.26 6.39 -11.04
CA ARG A 138 13.80 5.11 -11.57
C ARG A 138 15.01 4.20 -11.77
N HIS A 139 15.05 3.06 -11.10
CA HIS A 139 16.16 2.13 -11.13
C HIS A 139 15.98 1.06 -12.21
N ALA A 140 14.89 0.29 -12.16
CA ALA A 140 14.65 -0.80 -13.10
C ALA A 140 13.16 -1.14 -13.24
N PRO A 141 12.69 -1.60 -14.41
CA PRO A 141 11.40 -2.27 -14.53
C PRO A 141 11.52 -3.68 -13.94
N LEU A 142 10.82 -3.96 -12.85
CA LEU A 142 10.77 -5.30 -12.29
C LEU A 142 9.93 -6.23 -13.17
N LEU A 143 8.81 -5.73 -13.68
CA LEU A 143 7.99 -6.39 -14.71
C LEU A 143 7.63 -5.38 -15.81
N ALA A 144 8.29 -5.47 -16.96
CA ALA A 144 8.02 -4.62 -18.12
C ALA A 144 6.80 -5.11 -18.91
N GLY A 145 6.01 -4.19 -19.47
CA GLY A 145 4.82 -4.51 -20.28
C GLY A 145 3.60 -4.96 -19.46
N ILE A 146 3.69 -4.93 -18.13
CA ILE A 146 2.61 -5.28 -17.21
C ILE A 146 2.08 -3.99 -16.56
N PRO A 147 0.82 -3.57 -16.82
CA PRO A 147 0.21 -2.43 -16.14
C PRO A 147 -0.25 -2.85 -14.74
N GLY A 148 0.74 -3.09 -13.85
CA GLY A 148 0.51 -3.59 -12.51
C GLY A 148 0.05 -2.50 -11.54
N ALA A 149 -0.93 -2.85 -10.71
CA ALA A 149 -1.50 -2.02 -9.65
C ALA A 149 -1.14 -2.56 -8.27
N ASP A 150 -0.98 -1.64 -7.30
CA ASP A 150 -0.74 -1.91 -5.88
C ASP A 150 0.33 -2.99 -5.60
N ALA A 151 1.49 -2.88 -6.24
CA ALA A 151 2.54 -3.88 -6.11
C ALA A 151 3.18 -3.84 -4.71
N SER A 152 3.22 -5.00 -4.04
CA SER A 152 3.72 -5.14 -2.68
C SER A 152 4.76 -6.25 -2.56
N LEU A 153 5.87 -5.98 -1.86
CA LEU A 153 7.02 -6.88 -1.77
C LEU A 153 7.21 -7.47 -0.37
N ILE A 154 7.73 -8.70 -0.33
CA ILE A 154 8.28 -9.31 0.89
C ILE A 154 9.40 -10.29 0.57
N GLN A 155 10.40 -10.39 1.45
CA GLN A 155 11.34 -11.51 1.44
C GLN A 155 10.78 -12.64 2.30
N HIS A 156 10.65 -13.84 1.73
CA HIS A 156 10.18 -15.03 2.45
C HIS A 156 10.72 -16.30 1.79
N GLY A 157 11.14 -17.27 2.61
CA GLY A 157 11.67 -18.55 2.10
C GLY A 157 12.91 -18.41 1.19
N GLY A 158 13.78 -17.43 1.47
CA GLY A 158 14.99 -17.18 0.68
C GLY A 158 14.75 -16.55 -0.70
N ARG A 159 13.55 -16.00 -0.94
CA ARG A 159 13.17 -15.34 -2.19
C ARG A 159 12.47 -14.02 -1.93
N TRP A 160 12.48 -13.17 -2.94
CA TRP A 160 11.57 -12.05 -3.04
C TRP A 160 10.24 -12.50 -3.65
N TRP A 161 9.15 -12.00 -3.09
CA TRP A 161 7.78 -12.18 -3.56
C TRP A 161 7.17 -10.82 -3.85
N MET A 162 6.39 -10.74 -4.93
CA MET A 162 5.62 -9.58 -5.34
C MET A 162 4.16 -9.99 -5.50
N PHE A 163 3.27 -9.26 -4.82
CA PHE A 163 1.83 -9.36 -4.95
C PHE A 163 1.35 -8.14 -5.71
N TYR A 164 0.56 -8.31 -6.77
CA TYR A 164 0.10 -7.20 -7.58
C TYR A 164 -1.23 -7.54 -8.26
N ALA A 165 -2.00 -6.51 -8.60
CA ALA A 165 -3.15 -6.65 -9.49
C ALA A 165 -2.78 -6.15 -10.90
N ILE A 166 -3.64 -6.40 -11.90
CA ILE A 166 -3.40 -5.92 -13.28
C ILE A 166 -4.54 -5.02 -13.72
N VAL A 167 -4.23 -3.78 -14.09
CA VAL A 167 -5.20 -2.84 -14.67
C VAL A 167 -5.68 -3.38 -16.02
N GLY A 168 -6.99 -3.39 -16.23
CA GLY A 168 -7.58 -3.87 -17.48
C GLY A 168 -9.10 -3.96 -17.47
N PRO A 169 -9.70 -4.44 -18.57
CA PRO A 169 -11.14 -4.47 -18.75
C PRO A 169 -11.90 -5.15 -17.61
N GLY A 170 -13.08 -4.61 -17.30
CA GLY A 170 -13.97 -5.14 -16.27
C GLY A 170 -13.46 -4.97 -14.83
N ALA A 171 -12.64 -3.95 -14.57
CA ALA A 171 -11.96 -3.70 -13.29
C ALA A 171 -11.14 -4.92 -12.85
N ARG A 172 -10.20 -5.32 -13.72
CA ARG A 172 -9.34 -6.50 -13.52
C ARG A 172 -8.50 -6.40 -12.26
N ASP A 173 -8.01 -5.20 -12.00
CA ASP A 173 -7.25 -4.78 -10.84
C ASP A 173 -8.02 -4.94 -9.51
N GLN A 174 -9.35 -4.98 -9.53
CA GLN A 174 -10.17 -5.14 -8.34
C GLN A 174 -10.53 -6.60 -8.01
N ARG A 175 -10.23 -7.54 -8.91
CA ARG A 175 -10.69 -8.94 -8.78
C ARG A 175 -9.58 -9.96 -8.94
N GLU A 176 -8.44 -9.64 -9.53
CA GLU A 176 -7.36 -10.60 -9.76
C GLU A 176 -6.13 -10.27 -8.92
N LEU A 177 -5.64 -11.28 -8.19
CA LEU A 177 -4.34 -11.25 -7.55
C LEU A 177 -3.35 -12.05 -8.39
N HIS A 178 -2.22 -11.44 -8.71
CA HIS A 178 -1.08 -12.06 -9.36
C HIS A 178 0.11 -12.07 -8.41
N VAL A 179 0.97 -13.08 -8.58
CA VAL A 179 2.18 -13.27 -7.80
C VAL A 179 3.38 -13.45 -8.72
N ALA A 180 4.50 -12.82 -8.39
CA ALA A 180 5.78 -13.07 -9.00
C ALA A 180 6.84 -13.28 -7.92
N HIS A 181 7.95 -13.93 -8.29
CA HIS A 181 9.08 -14.14 -7.39
C HIS A 181 10.41 -13.83 -8.06
N ALA A 182 11.42 -13.52 -7.26
CA ALA A 182 12.78 -13.29 -7.73
C ALA A 182 13.82 -13.83 -6.73
N PRO A 183 15.03 -14.18 -7.19
CA PRO A 183 16.14 -14.49 -6.29
C PRO A 183 16.73 -13.23 -5.62
N ALA A 184 16.55 -12.05 -6.23
CA ALA A 184 17.05 -10.77 -5.74
C ALA A 184 16.06 -9.64 -6.08
N LEU A 185 16.16 -8.50 -5.40
CA LEU A 185 15.23 -7.37 -5.57
C LEU A 185 15.19 -6.85 -7.02
N ALA A 186 16.36 -6.73 -7.65
CA ALA A 186 16.50 -6.31 -9.05
C ALA A 186 16.05 -7.38 -10.06
N GLY A 187 15.65 -8.57 -9.60
CA GLY A 187 15.18 -9.67 -10.43
C GLY A 187 16.23 -10.78 -10.66
N PRO A 188 16.04 -11.60 -11.71
CA PRO A 188 14.91 -11.58 -12.61
C PRO A 188 13.61 -11.94 -11.88
N TRP A 189 12.52 -11.22 -12.21
CA TRP A 189 11.19 -11.49 -11.69
C TRP A 189 10.44 -12.44 -12.60
N THR A 190 9.89 -13.50 -12.02
CA THR A 190 9.14 -14.54 -12.73
C THR A 190 7.73 -14.62 -12.15
N PRO A 191 6.67 -14.34 -12.93
CA PRO A 191 5.30 -14.62 -12.53
C PRO A 191 5.10 -16.11 -12.27
N VAL A 192 4.34 -16.46 -11.23
CA VAL A 192 3.99 -17.87 -10.96
C VAL A 192 3.06 -18.41 -12.05
N ALA A 193 3.17 -19.71 -12.34
CA ALA A 193 2.39 -20.35 -13.41
C ALA A 193 0.88 -20.42 -13.12
N SER A 194 0.50 -20.40 -11.84
CA SER A 194 -0.89 -20.45 -11.38
C SER A 194 -1.61 -19.09 -11.41
N ASN A 195 -0.99 -18.05 -11.97
CA ASN A 195 -1.60 -16.73 -12.06
C ASN A 195 -2.87 -16.72 -12.95
N PRO A 196 -3.92 -15.96 -12.58
CA PRO A 196 -4.10 -15.29 -11.28
C PRO A 196 -4.29 -16.31 -10.15
N VAL A 197 -3.55 -16.15 -9.05
CA VAL A 197 -3.65 -17.06 -7.89
C VAL A 197 -4.99 -16.94 -7.15
N ARG A 198 -5.70 -15.83 -7.38
CA ARG A 198 -7.04 -15.58 -6.85
C ARG A 198 -7.83 -14.69 -7.80
N THR A 199 -9.09 -15.06 -8.06
CA THR A 199 -10.06 -14.24 -8.81
C THR A 199 -11.33 -14.02 -7.97
N ASP A 200 -11.40 -12.93 -7.21
CA ASP A 200 -12.51 -12.58 -6.34
C ASP A 200 -12.47 -11.08 -5.97
N ARG A 201 -13.58 -10.35 -6.12
CA ARG A 201 -13.64 -8.94 -5.72
C ARG A 201 -13.56 -8.75 -4.20
N GLY A 202 -13.89 -9.77 -3.41
CA GLY A 202 -13.91 -9.71 -1.94
C GLY A 202 -12.56 -9.86 -1.24
N GLY A 203 -11.43 -9.71 -1.96
CA GLY A 203 -10.09 -9.81 -1.36
C GLY A 203 -9.02 -10.28 -2.33
N ALA A 204 -8.85 -9.61 -3.47
CA ALA A 204 -7.80 -9.92 -4.44
C ALA A 204 -6.82 -8.75 -4.65
N ARG A 205 -7.31 -7.52 -4.83
CA ARG A 205 -6.45 -6.34 -4.99
C ARG A 205 -5.58 -6.17 -3.74
N PRO A 206 -4.25 -6.04 -3.84
CA PRO A 206 -3.44 -5.73 -2.66
C PRO A 206 -3.88 -4.42 -1.99
N GLY A 207 -3.78 -4.39 -0.67
CA GLY A 207 -4.28 -3.30 0.17
C GLY A 207 -3.29 -2.94 1.27
N GLY A 208 -2.00 -3.04 0.97
CA GLY A 208 -0.90 -2.56 1.80
C GLY A 208 0.24 -3.57 1.92
N GLN A 209 1.00 -3.46 3.01
CA GLN A 209 2.26 -4.17 3.16
C GLN A 209 2.03 -5.62 3.66
N PRO A 210 2.55 -6.64 2.97
CA PRO A 210 2.56 -8.00 3.48
C PRO A 210 3.45 -8.14 4.73
N PHE A 211 3.08 -9.04 5.63
CA PHE A 211 3.84 -9.35 6.84
C PHE A 211 3.84 -10.85 7.11
N VAL A 212 4.67 -11.29 8.07
CA VAL A 212 4.71 -12.68 8.52
C VAL A 212 3.98 -12.79 9.85
N ASP A 213 3.01 -13.70 9.95
CA ASP A 213 2.27 -13.95 11.18
C ASP A 213 3.08 -14.78 12.20
N SER A 214 2.53 -14.98 13.39
CA SER A 214 3.19 -15.75 14.46
C SER A 214 3.37 -17.24 14.13
N THR A 215 2.71 -17.74 13.09
CA THR A 215 2.87 -19.12 12.60
C THR A 215 3.91 -19.23 11.48
N GLY A 216 4.50 -18.11 11.06
CA GLY A 216 5.49 -18.06 9.98
C GLY A 216 4.87 -17.96 8.59
N CYS A 217 3.55 -17.79 8.46
CA CYS A 217 2.88 -17.64 7.17
C CYS A 217 2.90 -16.17 6.72
N VAL A 218 3.00 -15.95 5.41
CA VAL A 218 2.82 -14.62 4.83
C VAL A 218 1.34 -14.26 4.84
N VAL A 219 1.03 -13.04 5.27
CA VAL A 219 -0.29 -12.43 5.27
C VAL A 219 -0.24 -11.14 4.47
N LEU A 220 -1.13 -11.00 3.50
CA LEU A 220 -1.28 -9.82 2.65
C LEU A 220 -2.59 -9.11 3.00
N PRO A 221 -2.56 -7.84 3.41
CA PRO A 221 -3.75 -6.99 3.36
C PRO A 221 -4.26 -6.89 1.92
N VAL A 222 -5.55 -7.17 1.72
CA VAL A 222 -6.22 -7.11 0.41
C VAL A 222 -7.53 -6.34 0.52
N GLN A 223 -7.88 -5.61 -0.53
CA GLN A 223 -9.12 -4.86 -0.59
C GLN A 223 -10.31 -5.79 -0.85
N ASP A 224 -11.35 -5.63 -0.05
CA ASP A 224 -12.70 -6.13 -0.33
C ASP A 224 -13.43 -5.06 -1.15
N SER A 225 -13.43 -5.28 -2.46
CA SER A 225 -14.07 -4.41 -3.45
C SER A 225 -15.48 -4.88 -3.84
N ALA A 226 -16.10 -5.79 -3.08
CA ALA A 226 -17.40 -6.36 -3.41
C ALA A 226 -18.53 -5.31 -3.41
N ALA A 227 -18.45 -4.32 -2.50
CA ALA A 227 -19.39 -3.20 -2.42
C ALA A 227 -18.94 -1.95 -3.19
N GLY A 228 -17.78 -2.01 -3.86
CA GLY A 228 -17.12 -0.88 -4.49
C GLY A 228 -15.64 -0.78 -4.09
N TYR A 229 -14.88 0.00 -4.85
CA TYR A 229 -13.44 0.19 -4.62
C TYR A 229 -13.14 0.59 -3.16
N GLY A 230 -12.17 -0.09 -2.55
CA GLY A 230 -11.69 0.26 -1.21
C GLY A 230 -12.69 0.15 -0.06
N SER A 231 -13.80 -0.58 -0.22
CA SER A 231 -14.89 -0.60 0.78
C SER A 231 -14.48 -1.18 2.14
N ALA A 232 -13.49 -2.08 2.16
CA ALA A 232 -12.90 -2.66 3.36
C ALA A 232 -11.55 -3.31 3.04
N LEU A 233 -10.79 -3.64 4.09
CA LEU A 233 -9.68 -4.57 4.01
C LEU A 233 -10.04 -5.94 4.58
N ARG A 234 -9.38 -6.96 4.04
CA ARG A 234 -9.34 -8.33 4.56
C ARG A 234 -7.87 -8.73 4.64
N LEU A 235 -7.59 -9.78 5.41
CA LEU A 235 -6.26 -10.36 5.46
C LEU A 235 -6.26 -11.70 4.73
N LEU A 236 -5.43 -11.83 3.70
CA LEU A 236 -5.23 -13.03 2.91
C LEU A 236 -3.96 -13.74 3.38
N ARG A 237 -4.12 -14.92 3.97
CA ARG A 237 -3.02 -15.76 4.45
C ARG A 237 -2.58 -16.71 3.35
N PHE A 238 -1.27 -16.88 3.16
CA PHE A 238 -0.67 -17.85 2.27
C PHE A 238 -0.21 -19.08 3.06
N ASP A 239 -0.94 -20.18 2.91
CA ASP A 239 -0.61 -21.46 3.54
C ASP A 239 0.54 -22.16 2.79
N ARG A 240 0.69 -21.86 1.49
CA ARG A 240 1.85 -22.21 0.66
C ARG A 240 2.22 -21.03 -0.22
N LEU A 241 3.50 -20.71 -0.27
CA LEU A 241 4.06 -19.65 -1.10
C LEU A 241 5.40 -20.13 -1.67
N GLU A 242 5.30 -21.01 -2.66
CA GLU A 242 6.41 -21.63 -3.38
C GLU A 242 6.22 -21.39 -4.90
N PRO A 243 7.29 -21.33 -5.72
CA PRO A 243 7.19 -20.99 -7.15
C PRO A 243 6.17 -21.80 -7.95
N ASP A 244 5.99 -23.06 -7.56
CA ASP A 244 5.16 -24.09 -8.16
C ASP A 244 3.88 -24.40 -7.35
N ASP A 245 3.75 -23.89 -6.12
CA ASP A 245 2.56 -24.08 -5.27
C ASP A 245 2.24 -22.83 -4.44
N VAL A 246 1.22 -22.08 -4.88
CA VAL A 246 0.68 -20.93 -4.16
C VAL A 246 -0.75 -21.24 -3.72
N ARG A 247 -0.98 -21.25 -2.41
CA ARG A 247 -2.29 -21.48 -1.81
C ARG A 247 -2.57 -20.42 -0.76
N CYS A 248 -3.72 -19.78 -0.87
CA CYS A 248 -4.13 -18.73 0.03
C CYS A 248 -5.60 -18.83 0.43
N ALA A 249 -5.90 -18.38 1.63
CA ALA A 249 -7.26 -18.29 2.16
C ALA A 249 -7.44 -16.98 2.93
N LEU A 250 -8.64 -16.41 2.85
CA LEU A 250 -8.99 -15.26 3.67
C LEU A 250 -9.09 -15.69 5.13
N THR A 251 -8.52 -14.88 6.02
CA THR A 251 -8.79 -14.98 7.45
C THR A 251 -10.20 -14.43 7.77
N PRO A 252 -10.73 -14.66 8.98
CA PRO A 252 -11.97 -14.03 9.43
C PRO A 252 -11.88 -12.50 9.57
N VAL A 253 -10.69 -11.90 9.55
CA VAL A 253 -10.50 -10.46 9.76
C VAL A 253 -11.08 -9.66 8.59
N ARG A 254 -11.89 -8.66 8.93
CA ARG A 254 -12.41 -7.63 8.03
C ARG A 254 -12.37 -6.28 8.73
N LEU A 255 -11.75 -5.29 8.07
CA LEU A 255 -11.52 -3.96 8.61
C LEU A 255 -12.24 -2.92 7.74
N THR A 256 -13.05 -2.07 8.35
CA THR A 256 -13.88 -1.05 7.67
C THR A 256 -13.60 0.35 8.23
N GLY A 257 -13.96 1.38 7.46
CA GLY A 257 -13.73 2.78 7.85
C GLY A 257 -14.44 3.20 9.14
N ASP A 258 -15.63 2.65 9.41
CA ASP A 258 -16.40 2.93 10.64
C ASP A 258 -15.73 2.40 11.92
N LEU A 259 -14.72 1.52 11.80
CA LEU A 259 -13.90 1.11 12.94
C LEU A 259 -12.93 2.21 13.39
N VAL A 260 -12.56 3.11 12.48
CA VAL A 260 -11.51 4.13 12.71
C VAL A 260 -12.03 5.57 12.70
N SER A 261 -13.15 5.85 12.04
CA SER A 261 -13.63 7.23 11.86
C SER A 261 -15.16 7.32 11.81
N ASP A 262 -15.74 8.40 12.35
CA ASP A 262 -17.17 8.73 12.17
C ASP A 262 -17.40 9.53 10.88
N VAL A 263 -16.32 10.04 10.27
CA VAL A 263 -16.37 10.89 9.09
C VAL A 263 -16.00 10.07 7.84
N PHE A 264 -14.92 9.31 7.91
CA PHE A 264 -14.42 8.48 6.81
C PHE A 264 -14.85 7.02 7.00
N THR A 265 -16.16 6.77 6.91
CA THR A 265 -16.76 5.46 7.23
C THR A 265 -16.88 4.51 6.05
N GLN A 266 -16.87 5.04 4.81
CA GLN A 266 -17.26 4.30 3.61
C GLN A 266 -16.19 3.33 3.10
N GLY A 267 -14.95 3.44 3.57
CA GLY A 267 -13.87 2.58 3.10
C GLY A 267 -12.64 2.61 4.00
N LEU A 268 -11.80 1.61 3.80
CA LEU A 268 -10.47 1.45 4.39
C LEU A 268 -9.73 0.51 3.43
N HIS A 269 -8.68 0.98 2.76
CA HIS A 269 -8.16 0.29 1.58
C HIS A 269 -6.64 0.08 1.56
N THR A 270 -5.89 0.71 2.47
CA THR A 270 -4.45 0.47 2.62
C THR A 270 -4.09 0.30 4.10
N LEU A 271 -3.25 -0.70 4.40
CA LEU A 271 -2.71 -1.00 5.72
C LEU A 271 -1.21 -1.33 5.60
N SER A 272 -0.34 -0.49 6.14
CA SER A 272 1.12 -0.69 6.01
C SER A 272 1.84 -0.60 7.34
N ALA A 273 2.84 -1.46 7.53
CA ALA A 273 3.57 -1.54 8.79
C ALA A 273 4.63 -0.43 8.87
N CYS A 274 4.75 0.23 10.02
CA CYS A 274 5.77 1.24 10.26
C CYS A 274 6.36 1.07 11.68
N GLY A 275 7.19 0.04 11.84
CA GLY A 275 7.77 -0.31 13.14
C GLY A 275 6.71 -0.86 14.10
N SER A 276 6.52 -0.19 15.24
CA SER A 276 5.51 -0.54 16.24
C SER A 276 4.11 0.02 15.95
N SER A 277 3.95 0.71 14.82
CA SER A 277 2.71 1.34 14.40
C SER A 277 2.28 0.82 13.02
N THR A 278 1.06 1.18 12.64
CA THR A 278 0.50 0.84 11.33
C THR A 278 -0.15 2.09 10.75
N LEU A 279 0.01 2.31 9.45
CA LEU A 279 -0.68 3.33 8.68
C LEU A 279 -1.95 2.74 8.06
#